data_AF-R7U3I7-F1
#
_entry.id   AF-R7U3I7-F1
#
_cell.length_a   1.000
_cell.length_b   1.000
_cell.length_c   1.000
_cell.angle_alpha   90.00
_cell.angle_beta   90.00
_cell.angle_gamma   90.00
#
_symmetry.space_group_name_H-M   'P 1'
#
loop_
_entity.id
_entity.type
_entity.pdbx_description
1 polymer ?
#
loop_
_entity_poly.entity_id
_entity_poly.type
_entity_poly.pdbx_seq_one_letter_code
_entity_poly.pdbx_strand_id
1 'polypeptide(L)'
;MPETRSRSSTNIITNEELDLMITEAVEAALQKTKEFFLKKIAEMQKVCDEQQLQIDELKEQLESNNDVNSNCKQDIRNLTISINNLEQYSRRSNIRIHGLAVKGNGECKEAVCAFIRSNLKNKDA
;
A
#
# COMPACT_ATOMS: atom_id res chain seq x y z
N MET A 1 82.08 11.32 -54.48
CA MET A 1 82.45 11.99 -53.21
C MET A 1 81.34 12.98 -52.87
N PRO A 2 80.96 13.13 -51.60
CA PRO A 2 79.78 12.49 -51.01
C PRO A 2 78.56 13.41 -50.77
N GLU A 3 77.47 12.76 -50.36
CA GLU A 3 76.15 13.25 -49.97
C GLU A 3 76.15 14.46 -49.02
N THR A 4 75.13 15.31 -49.15
CA THR A 4 74.50 15.93 -47.97
C THR A 4 72.99 15.69 -48.02
N ARG A 5 72.58 14.60 -47.37
CA ARG A 5 71.21 14.42 -46.87
C ARG A 5 70.86 15.65 -46.04
N SER A 6 69.93 16.46 -46.53
CA SER A 6 69.30 17.50 -45.72
C SER A 6 68.58 16.80 -44.57
N ARG A 7 69.15 16.94 -43.36
CA ARG A 7 68.59 16.45 -42.11
C ARG A 7 67.16 16.98 -41.99
N SER A 8 66.21 16.06 -41.95
CA SER A 8 64.87 16.30 -41.43
C SER A 8 64.98 17.08 -40.13
N SER A 9 64.45 18.30 -40.11
CA SER A 9 64.33 19.12 -38.92
C SER A 9 63.43 18.39 -37.92
N THR A 10 64.04 17.73 -36.94
CA THR A 10 63.33 17.18 -35.80
C THR A 10 62.81 18.37 -34.99
N ASN A 11 61.49 18.55 -34.92
CA ASN A 11 60.87 19.51 -34.02
C ASN A 11 61.15 19.06 -32.58
N ILE A 12 62.12 19.69 -31.91
CA ILE A 12 62.44 19.40 -30.52
C ILE A 12 61.48 20.24 -29.67
N ILE A 13 60.45 19.59 -29.11
CA ILE A 13 59.56 20.19 -28.11
C ILE A 13 60.41 20.46 -26.86
N THR A 14 60.33 21.69 -26.33
CA THR A 14 61.03 22.04 -25.09
C THR A 14 60.32 21.44 -23.88
N ASN A 15 61.07 21.21 -22.79
CA ASN A 15 60.46 20.68 -21.56
C ASN A 15 59.36 21.61 -21.00
N GLU A 16 59.50 22.92 -21.17
CA GLU A 16 58.50 23.92 -20.75
C GLU A 16 57.20 23.81 -21.57
N GLU A 17 57.29 23.62 -22.89
CA GLU A 17 56.12 23.37 -23.75
C GLU A 17 55.45 22.04 -23.42
N LEU A 18 56.23 21.01 -23.10
CA LEU A 18 55.71 19.71 -22.68
C LEU A 18 54.95 19.83 -21.34
N ASP A 19 55.51 20.54 -20.35
CA ASP A 19 54.88 20.76 -19.06
C ASP A 19 53.58 21.58 -19.18
N LEU A 20 53.55 22.58 -20.06
CA LEU A 20 52.34 23.35 -20.36
C LEU A 20 51.25 22.45 -20.96
N MET A 21 51.59 21.64 -21.97
CA MET A 21 50.67 20.70 -22.60
C MET A 21 50.12 19.66 -21.61
N ILE A 22 50.96 19.17 -20.69
CA ILE A 22 50.53 18.25 -19.64
C ILE A 22 49.55 18.94 -18.69
N THR A 23 49.87 20.17 -18.27
CA THR A 23 49.03 20.94 -17.34
C THR A 23 47.67 21.22 -17.95
N GLU A 24 47.61 21.70 -19.19
CA GLU A 24 46.36 21.95 -19.92
C GLU A 24 45.53 20.67 -20.11
N ALA A 25 46.18 19.55 -20.44
CA ALA A 25 45.50 18.28 -20.59
C ALA A 25 44.90 17.77 -19.26
N VAL A 26 45.63 17.93 -18.15
CA VAL A 26 45.17 17.56 -16.81
C VAL A 26 44.01 18.47 -16.37
N GLU A 27 44.11 19.78 -16.57
CA GLU A 27 43.04 20.72 -16.24
C GLU A 27 41.78 20.45 -17.06
N ALA A 28 41.91 20.19 -18.37
CA ALA A 28 40.78 19.83 -19.22
C ALA A 28 40.12 18.52 -18.77
N ALA A 29 40.91 17.50 -18.39
CA ALA A 29 40.39 16.24 -17.87
C ALA A 29 39.66 16.43 -16.53
N LEU A 30 40.21 17.23 -15.62
CA LEU A 30 39.59 17.55 -14.33
C LEU A 30 38.29 18.33 -14.52
N GLN A 31 38.28 19.33 -15.41
CA GLN A 31 37.10 20.14 -15.69
C GLN A 31 35.97 19.27 -16.28
N LYS A 32 36.28 18.41 -17.25
CA LYS A 32 35.30 17.48 -17.83
C LYS A 32 34.74 16.50 -16.79
N THR A 33 35.60 16.01 -15.91
CA THR A 33 35.20 15.10 -14.82
C THR A 33 34.28 15.81 -13.81
N LYS A 34 34.64 17.05 -13.44
CA LYS A 34 33.82 17.89 -12.56
C LYS A 34 32.44 18.14 -13.15
N GLU A 35 32.35 18.52 -14.41
CA GLU A 35 31.07 18.76 -15.10
C GLU A 35 30.20 17.50 -15.14
N PHE A 36 30.81 16.34 -15.42
CA PHE A 36 30.11 15.07 -15.39
C PHE A 36 29.49 14.77 -14.02
N PHE A 37 30.27 14.92 -12.95
CA PHE A 37 29.77 14.66 -11.60
C PHE A 37 28.73 15.68 -11.14
N LEU A 38 28.92 16.97 -11.43
CA LEU A 38 27.91 17.99 -11.11
C LEU A 38 26.58 17.70 -11.80
N LYS A 39 26.62 17.31 -13.07
CA LYS A 39 25.41 16.89 -13.79
C LYS A 39 24.75 15.68 -13.14
N LYS A 40 25.54 14.66 -12.75
CA LYS A 40 25.01 13.46 -12.10
C LYS A 40 24.40 13.74 -10.73
N ILE A 41 25.03 14.61 -9.93
CA ILE A 41 24.50 15.03 -8.64
C ILE A 41 23.17 15.76 -8.82
N ALA A 42 23.07 16.67 -9.80
CA ALA A 42 21.82 17.39 -10.08
C ALA A 42 20.70 16.44 -10.54
N GLU A 43 21.01 15.47 -11.41
CA GLU A 43 20.05 14.44 -11.82
C GLU A 43 19.57 13.60 -10.64
N MET A 44 20.48 13.17 -9.75
CA MET A 44 20.13 12.40 -8.55
C MET A 44 19.30 13.21 -7.57
N GLN A 45 19.62 14.48 -7.37
CA GLN A 45 18.85 15.37 -6.49
C GLN A 45 17.41 15.50 -6.98
N LYS A 46 17.20 15.69 -8.29
CA LYS A 46 15.86 15.76 -8.88
C LYS A 46 15.03 14.49 -8.61
N VAL A 47 15.66 13.32 -8.72
CA VAL A 47 14.99 12.04 -8.42
C VAL A 47 14.63 11.95 -6.94
N CYS A 48 15.51 12.35 -6.03
CA CYS A 48 15.22 12.38 -4.60
C CYS A 48 14.04 13.31 -4.28
N ASP A 49 14.01 14.50 -4.88
CA ASP A 49 12.93 15.47 -4.67
C ASP A 49 11.58 14.94 -5.19
N GLU A 50 11.57 14.30 -6.37
CA GLU A 50 10.37 13.65 -6.93
C GLU A 50 9.89 12.49 -6.04
N GLN A 51 10.80 11.66 -5.53
CA GLN A 51 10.47 10.56 -4.62
C GLN A 51 9.93 11.07 -3.28
N GLN A 52 10.47 12.18 -2.77
CA GLN A 52 9.99 12.79 -1.53
C GLN A 52 8.54 13.26 -1.66
N LEU A 53 8.20 13.91 -2.77
CA LEU A 53 6.81 14.32 -3.07
C LEU A 53 5.86 13.10 -3.11
N GLN A 54 6.26 12.03 -3.80
CA GLN A 54 5.45 10.80 -3.87
C GLN A 54 5.27 10.15 -2.49
N ILE A 55 6.30 10.15 -1.65
CA ILE A 55 6.22 9.62 -0.29
C ILE A 55 5.21 10.43 0.53
N ASP A 56 5.21 11.75 0.40
CA ASP A 56 4.32 12.59 1.18
C ASP A 56 2.86 12.46 0.70
N GLU A 57 2.61 12.36 -0.61
CA GLU A 57 1.28 12.02 -1.15
C GLU A 57 0.78 10.65 -0.64
N LEU A 58 1.65 9.63 -0.62
CA LEU A 58 1.29 8.30 -0.12
C LEU A 58 0.98 8.30 1.38
N LYS A 59 1.65 9.13 2.17
CA LYS A 59 1.34 9.28 3.60
C LYS A 59 -0.05 9.88 3.80
N GLU A 60 -0.38 10.94 3.07
CA GLU A 60 -1.72 11.57 3.16
C GLU A 60 -2.82 10.58 2.77
N GLN A 61 -2.62 9.80 1.71
CA GLN A 61 -3.56 8.75 1.30
C GLN A 61 -3.69 7.65 2.36
N LEU A 62 -2.59 7.26 3.01
CA LEU A 62 -2.60 6.24 4.06
C LEU A 62 -3.37 6.72 5.30
N GLU A 63 -3.19 7.97 5.72
CA GLU A 63 -3.93 8.57 6.83
C GLU A 63 -5.43 8.62 6.52
N SER A 64 -5.82 9.12 5.33
CA SER A 64 -7.22 9.15 4.90
C SER A 64 -7.86 7.75 4.88
N ASN A 65 -7.14 6.75 4.35
CA ASN A 65 -7.61 5.37 4.32
C ASN A 65 -7.77 4.76 5.72
N ASN A 66 -6.89 5.11 6.67
CA ASN A 66 -6.99 4.66 8.05
C ASN A 66 -8.25 5.20 8.74
N ASP A 67 -8.59 6.47 8.49
CA ASP A 67 -9.82 7.08 9.02
C ASP A 67 -11.08 6.39 8.48
N VAL A 68 -11.13 6.16 7.15
CA VAL A 68 -12.23 5.44 6.51
C VAL A 68 -12.36 4.02 7.07
N ASN A 69 -11.25 3.32 7.27
CA ASN A 69 -11.25 1.97 7.82
C ASN A 69 -11.74 1.95 9.28
N SER A 70 -11.35 2.93 10.08
CA SER A 70 -11.82 3.09 11.47
C SER A 70 -13.34 3.27 11.51
N ASN A 71 -13.87 4.15 10.68
CA ASN A 71 -15.31 4.39 10.56
C ASN A 71 -16.06 3.13 10.12
N CYS A 72 -15.57 2.46 9.08
CA CYS A 72 -16.16 1.21 8.58
C CYS A 72 -16.21 0.12 9.66
N LYS A 73 -15.14 -0.05 10.45
CA LYS A 73 -15.12 -0.99 11.59
C LYS A 73 -16.18 -0.65 12.63
N GLN A 74 -16.39 0.63 12.91
CA GLN A 74 -17.41 1.06 13.85
C GLN A 74 -18.82 0.78 13.31
N ASP A 75 -19.06 1.04 12.03
CA ASP A 75 -20.33 0.76 11.37
C ASP A 75 -20.66 -0.74 11.38
N ILE A 76 -19.68 -1.59 11.10
CA ILE A 76 -19.84 -3.05 11.18
C ILE A 76 -20.25 -3.49 12.58
N ARG A 77 -19.63 -2.94 13.63
CA ARG A 77 -20.02 -3.25 15.02
C ARG A 77 -21.45 -2.81 15.31
N ASN A 78 -21.80 -1.58 14.93
CA ASN A 78 -23.13 -1.03 15.15
C ASN A 78 -24.22 -1.86 14.42
N LEU A 79 -23.95 -2.26 13.17
CA LEU A 79 -24.83 -3.11 12.38
C LEU A 79 -24.97 -4.51 13.00
N THR A 80 -23.87 -5.09 13.48
CA THR A 80 -23.89 -6.40 14.15
C THR A 80 -24.79 -6.37 15.40
N ILE A 81 -24.67 -5.33 16.22
CA ILE A 81 -25.54 -5.13 17.39
C ILE A 81 -27.00 -4.96 16.96
N SER A 82 -27.24 -4.16 15.93
CA SER A 82 -28.59 -3.91 15.43
C SER A 82 -29.26 -5.18 14.91
N ILE A 83 -28.53 -6.01 14.16
CA ILE A 83 -29.00 -7.31 13.67
C ILE A 83 -29.34 -8.24 14.82
N ASN A 84 -28.46 -8.35 15.82
CA ASN A 84 -28.72 -9.19 16.99
C ASN A 84 -29.97 -8.73 17.76
N ASN A 85 -30.13 -7.42 17.95
CA ASN A 85 -31.32 -6.87 18.58
C ASN A 85 -32.58 -7.21 17.80
N LEU A 86 -32.59 -7.00 16.47
CA LEU A 86 -33.74 -7.34 15.62
C LEU A 86 -34.07 -8.83 15.66
N GLU A 87 -33.05 -9.68 15.64
CA GLU A 87 -33.22 -11.13 15.74
C GLU A 87 -33.83 -11.53 17.09
N GLN A 88 -33.37 -10.95 18.19
CA GLN A 88 -33.95 -11.18 19.51
C GLN A 88 -35.37 -10.65 19.62
N TYR A 89 -35.65 -9.46 19.08
CA TYR A 89 -37.01 -8.91 19.03
C TYR A 89 -37.96 -9.84 18.28
N SER A 90 -37.52 -10.37 17.13
CA SER A 90 -38.28 -11.36 16.37
C SER A 90 -38.49 -12.65 17.17
N ARG A 91 -37.47 -13.12 17.91
CA ARG A 91 -37.61 -14.32 18.75
C ARG A 91 -38.53 -14.15 19.94
N ARG A 92 -38.65 -12.95 20.53
CA ARG A 92 -39.51 -12.73 21.71
C ARG A 92 -40.99 -13.08 21.47
N SER A 93 -41.47 -12.98 20.24
CA SER A 93 -42.84 -13.35 19.86
C SER A 93 -42.99 -14.82 19.43
N ASN A 94 -41.88 -15.57 19.36
CA ASN A 94 -41.85 -16.92 18.80
C ASN A 94 -41.31 -17.92 19.83
N ILE A 95 -41.92 -19.10 19.89
CA ILE A 95 -41.44 -20.20 20.75
C ILE A 95 -41.03 -21.37 19.85
N ARG A 96 -39.82 -21.89 20.06
CA ARG A 96 -39.32 -23.05 19.33
C ARG A 96 -39.57 -24.32 20.14
N ILE A 97 -40.42 -25.21 19.62
CA ILE A 97 -40.78 -26.49 20.26
C ILE A 97 -39.98 -27.61 19.58
N HIS A 98 -39.24 -28.39 20.38
CA HIS A 98 -38.43 -29.52 19.90
C HIS A 98 -39.01 -30.84 20.39
N GLY A 99 -38.83 -31.91 19.61
CA GLY A 99 -39.25 -33.27 20.00
C GLY A 99 -40.77 -33.50 20.01
N LEU A 100 -41.56 -32.60 19.43
CA LEU A 100 -43.00 -32.80 19.27
C LEU A 100 -43.26 -33.79 18.12
N ALA A 101 -43.82 -34.95 18.46
CA ALA A 101 -44.19 -35.95 17.47
C ALA A 101 -45.40 -35.47 16.65
N VAL A 102 -45.17 -35.03 15.42
CA VAL A 102 -46.23 -34.71 14.45
C VAL A 102 -46.47 -35.94 13.60
N LYS A 103 -47.65 -36.57 13.72
CA LYS A 103 -48.02 -37.71 12.86
C LYS A 103 -48.16 -37.20 11.41
N GLY A 104 -47.54 -37.90 10.46
CA GLY A 104 -47.50 -37.49 9.05
C GLY A 104 -48.90 -37.19 8.49
N ASN A 105 -49.04 -36.01 7.88
CA ASN A 105 -50.27 -35.36 7.41
C ASN A 105 -51.11 -34.60 8.46
N GLY A 106 -50.74 -34.61 9.75
CA GLY A 106 -51.36 -33.74 10.75
C GLY A 106 -50.80 -32.31 10.68
N GLU A 107 -51.67 -31.30 10.77
CA GLU A 107 -51.23 -29.91 10.83
C GLU A 107 -50.39 -29.68 12.10
N CYS A 108 -49.17 -29.15 11.92
CA CYS A 108 -48.26 -28.83 13.03
C CYS A 108 -48.94 -27.94 14.09
N LYS A 109 -49.82 -27.04 13.65
CA LYS A 109 -50.60 -26.15 14.52
C LYS A 109 -51.51 -26.93 15.47
N GLU A 110 -52.19 -27.96 14.98
CA GLU A 110 -53.09 -28.78 15.80
C GLU A 110 -52.32 -29.59 16.85
N ALA A 111 -51.19 -30.17 16.46
CA ALA A 111 -50.31 -30.89 17.39
C ALA A 111 -49.78 -29.96 18.51
N VAL A 112 -49.37 -28.74 18.16
CA VAL A 112 -48.94 -27.72 19.14
C VAL A 112 -50.08 -27.28 20.05
N CYS A 113 -51.27 -27.00 19.50
CA CYS A 113 -52.43 -26.61 20.30
C CYS A 113 -52.86 -27.72 21.28
N ALA A 114 -52.86 -28.98 20.85
CA ALA A 114 -53.16 -30.12 21.71
C ALA A 114 -52.15 -30.25 22.85
N PHE A 115 -50.85 -30.16 22.54
CA PHE A 115 -49.77 -30.20 23.53
C PHE A 115 -49.88 -29.07 24.57
N ILE A 116 -50.15 -27.84 24.14
CA ILE A 116 -50.28 -26.71 25.05
C ILE A 116 -51.50 -26.89 25.97
N ARG A 117 -52.66 -27.27 25.41
CA ARG A 117 -53.91 -27.48 26.18
C ARG A 117 -53.78 -28.60 27.21
N SER A 118 -53.06 -29.67 26.92
CA SER A 118 -52.89 -30.77 27.88
C SER A 118 -51.97 -30.41 29.05
N ASN A 119 -51.08 -29.42 28.89
CA ASN A 119 -50.04 -29.09 29.86
C ASN A 119 -50.25 -27.76 30.60
N LEU A 120 -50.99 -26.81 30.03
CA LEU A 120 -51.43 -25.62 30.74
C LEU A 120 -52.64 -25.95 31.61
N LYS A 121 -52.40 -26.27 32.88
CA LYS A 121 -53.46 -26.20 33.90
C LYS A 121 -53.70 -24.73 34.21
N ASN A 122 -54.96 -24.29 34.16
CA ASN A 122 -55.33 -22.99 34.72
C ASN A 122 -54.86 -22.96 36.18
N LYS A 123 -53.90 -22.09 36.47
CA LYS A 123 -53.38 -21.90 37.81
C LYS A 123 -54.26 -20.87 38.55
N ASP A 124 -55.57 -21.02 38.42
CA ASP A 124 -56.61 -20.25 39.13
C ASP A 124 -57.88 -21.10 39.14
N ALA A 125 -57.96 -22.00 40.13
CA ALA A 125 -59.19 -22.58 40.67
C ALA A 125 -58.91 -22.94 42.14
#